data_AF-A0A2W2HME7-F1
#
_entry.id   AF-A0A2W2HME7-F1
#
_cell.length_a   1.000
_cell.length_b   1.000
_cell.length_c   1.000
_cell.angle_alpha   90.00
_cell.angle_beta   90.00
_cell.angle_gamma   90.00
#
_symmetry.space_group_name_H-M   'P 1'
#
loop_
_entity.id
_entity.type
_entity.pdbx_description
1 polymer ?
#
loop_
_entity_poly.entity_id
_entity_poly.type
_entity_poly.pdbx_seq_one_letter_code
_entity_poly.pdbx_strand_id
1 'polypeptide(L)'
;MRVEPDRLPLGQDLTGTATVRTEPAGGPPIVVRLSATAPDWMTVTFDPADITPGASSTMTITARPDVRPVIGVVHVRATGPVSGATEMTVEVPPVPWRPGTGYKVDDVVVHGTEWYVCRKAHTSRPGRTPPRSPALWRHLG
;
A
#
# COMPACT_ATOMS: atom_id res chain seq x y z
N MET A 1 -1.63 -19.52 8.82
CA MET A 1 -0.98 -18.77 7.70
C MET A 1 -0.90 -17.32 8.12
N ARG A 2 0.18 -16.62 7.77
CA ARG A 2 0.38 -15.20 8.11
C ARG A 2 0.99 -14.42 6.96
N VAL A 3 0.75 -13.12 6.94
CA VAL A 3 1.41 -12.14 6.08
C VAL A 3 2.21 -11.18 6.95
N GLU A 4 3.44 -10.84 6.55
CA GLU A 4 4.32 -9.93 7.28
C GLU A 4 4.97 -8.93 6.31
N PRO A 5 4.82 -7.60 6.53
CA PRO A 5 3.99 -6.99 7.57
C PRO A 5 2.48 -7.19 7.31
N ASP A 6 1.66 -7.04 8.35
CA ASP A 6 0.19 -7.00 8.26
C ASP A 6 -0.34 -5.63 7.81
N ARG A 7 0.49 -4.58 7.92
CA ARG A 7 0.26 -3.23 7.39
C ARG A 7 1.45 -2.78 6.55
N LEU A 8 1.19 -2.43 5.29
CA LEU A 8 2.20 -2.04 4.32
C LEU A 8 2.00 -0.60 3.86
N PRO A 9 2.72 0.38 4.42
CA PRO A 9 2.82 1.72 3.84
C PRO A 9 3.67 1.66 2.56
N LEU A 10 3.10 2.05 1.43
CA LEU A 10 3.82 2.09 0.17
C LEU A 10 4.74 3.31 0.08
N GLY A 11 5.84 3.14 -0.66
CA GLY A 11 6.68 4.23 -1.09
C GLY A 11 6.04 5.08 -2.18
N GLN A 12 6.78 6.09 -2.64
CA GLN A 12 6.32 6.98 -3.72
C GLN A 12 6.32 6.31 -5.11
N ASP A 13 7.04 5.20 -5.25
CA ASP A 13 7.03 4.26 -6.37
C ASP A 13 5.77 3.37 -6.41
N LEU A 14 4.92 3.45 -5.38
CA LEU A 14 3.67 2.68 -5.25
C LEU A 14 3.83 1.18 -5.33
N THR A 15 5.02 0.69 -5.02
CA THR A 15 5.29 -0.72 -4.99
C THR A 15 5.81 -1.08 -3.60
N GLY A 16 5.42 -2.26 -3.12
CA GLY A 16 5.87 -2.76 -1.85
C GLY A 16 5.77 -4.28 -1.82
N THR A 17 6.49 -4.88 -0.89
CA THR A 17 6.52 -6.34 -0.74
C THR A 17 6.16 -6.76 0.67
N ALA A 18 5.44 -7.87 0.80
CA ALA A 18 5.20 -8.56 2.05
C ALA A 18 5.53 -10.06 1.89
N THR A 19 5.80 -10.74 2.99
CA THR A 19 6.08 -12.17 3.00
C THR A 19 4.86 -12.93 3.46
N VAL A 20 4.36 -13.87 2.66
CA VAL A 20 3.34 -14.83 3.08
C VAL A 20 4.02 -16.10 3.56
N ARG A 21 3.63 -16.58 4.74
CA ARG A 21 4.16 -17.82 5.34
C ARG A 21 3.02 -18.74 5.73
N THR A 22 3.14 -20.00 5.34
CA THR A 22 2.27 -21.07 5.84
C THR A 22 2.86 -21.64 7.13
N GLU A 23 2.00 -22.16 8.00
CA GLU A 23 2.48 -22.92 9.16
C GLU A 23 2.91 -24.32 8.72
N PRO A 24 3.87 -24.94 9.43
CA PRO A 24 4.17 -26.35 9.24
C PRO A 24 2.90 -27.18 9.51
N ALA A 25 2.50 -28.00 8.55
CA ALA A 25 1.47 -29.00 8.77
C ALA A 25 2.14 -30.31 9.25
N GLY A 26 1.56 -30.98 10.24
CA GLY A 26 1.95 -32.34 10.61
C GLY A 26 1.44 -33.33 9.56
N GLY A 27 2.17 -33.53 8.48
CA GLY A 27 1.78 -34.40 7.38
C GLY A 27 2.74 -34.37 6.18
N PRO A 28 2.51 -35.19 5.14
CA PRO A 28 3.30 -35.13 3.91
C PRO A 28 3.23 -33.74 3.26
N PRO A 29 4.24 -33.33 2.47
CA PRO A 29 4.26 -32.02 1.84
C PRO A 29 3.07 -31.87 0.88
N ILE A 30 2.16 -30.95 1.21
CA ILE A 30 0.98 -30.63 0.41
C ILE A 30 1.15 -29.22 -0.16
N VAL A 31 1.22 -29.12 -1.49
CA VAL A 31 1.29 -27.82 -2.17
C VAL A 31 -0.04 -27.09 -2.02
N VAL A 32 0.03 -25.82 -1.64
CA VAL A 32 -1.09 -24.86 -1.67
C VAL A 32 -0.78 -23.76 -2.68
N ARG A 33 -1.82 -23.30 -3.38
CA ARG A 33 -1.73 -22.17 -4.30
C ARG A 33 -2.18 -20.90 -3.63
N LEU A 34 -1.37 -19.86 -3.73
CA LEU A 34 -1.66 -18.52 -3.24
C LEU A 34 -2.49 -17.75 -4.26
N SER A 35 -3.45 -17.00 -3.74
CA SER A 35 -4.26 -16.04 -4.48
C SER A 35 -4.61 -14.86 -3.60
N ALA A 36 -4.95 -13.73 -4.21
CA ALA A 36 -5.39 -12.54 -3.50
C ALA A 36 -6.64 -11.95 -4.15
N THR A 37 -7.50 -11.36 -3.33
CA THR A 37 -8.54 -10.43 -3.77
C THR A 37 -8.19 -9.04 -3.23
N ALA A 38 -8.13 -8.05 -4.12
CA ALA A 38 -7.74 -6.68 -3.80
C ALA A 38 -8.69 -5.70 -4.50
N PRO A 39 -8.75 -4.43 -4.04
CA PRO A 39 -9.41 -3.36 -4.78
C PRO A 39 -8.87 -3.21 -6.20
N ASP A 40 -9.68 -2.70 -7.11
CA ASP A 40 -9.37 -2.55 -8.54
C ASP A 40 -8.18 -1.62 -8.85
N TRP A 41 -7.90 -0.68 -7.94
CA TRP A 41 -6.76 0.23 -8.01
C TRP A 41 -5.41 -0.40 -7.62
N MET A 42 -5.36 -1.71 -7.35
CA MET A 42 -4.15 -2.43 -6.94
C MET A 42 -4.01 -3.77 -7.66
N THR A 43 -2.76 -4.15 -7.94
CA THR A 43 -2.41 -5.51 -8.38
C THR A 43 -1.56 -6.22 -7.33
N VAL A 44 -1.73 -7.54 -7.22
CA VAL A 44 -0.99 -8.40 -6.29
C VAL A 44 -0.42 -9.60 -7.04
N THR A 45 0.87 -9.87 -6.88
CA THR A 45 1.55 -11.04 -7.44
C THR A 45 2.32 -11.80 -6.36
N PHE A 46 2.56 -13.09 -6.60
CA PHE A 46 3.28 -13.99 -5.68
C PHE A 46 4.45 -14.65 -6.38
N ASP A 47 5.59 -14.73 -5.69
CA ASP A 47 6.78 -15.44 -6.16
C ASP A 47 7.43 -16.25 -5.00
N PRO A 48 7.30 -17.58 -5.00
CA PRO A 48 6.46 -18.40 -5.88
C PRO A 48 4.97 -18.32 -5.52
N ALA A 49 4.07 -18.59 -6.47
CA ALA A 49 2.62 -18.66 -6.21
C ALA A 49 2.18 -19.99 -5.57
N ASP A 50 2.96 -21.05 -5.72
CA ASP A 50 2.71 -22.36 -5.14
C ASP A 50 3.76 -22.64 -4.06
N ILE A 51 3.31 -22.94 -2.83
CA ILE A 51 4.19 -23.17 -1.68
C ILE A 51 3.77 -24.42 -0.90
N THR A 52 4.73 -25.07 -0.24
CA THR A 52 4.50 -26.17 0.70
C THR A 52 4.33 -25.65 2.13
N PRO A 53 3.87 -26.47 3.10
CA PRO A 53 3.73 -26.05 4.49
C PRO A 53 5.11 -25.70 5.07
N GLY A 54 5.21 -24.55 5.72
CA GLY A 54 6.46 -24.01 6.25
C GLY A 54 7.32 -23.22 5.25
N ALA A 55 6.98 -23.22 3.96
CA ALA A 55 7.60 -22.38 2.95
C ALA A 55 7.03 -20.94 2.98
N SER A 56 7.70 -20.05 2.25
CA SER A 56 7.31 -18.65 2.12
C SER A 56 7.19 -18.21 0.67
N SER A 57 6.39 -17.18 0.43
CA SER A 57 6.26 -16.49 -0.85
C SER A 57 6.46 -14.99 -0.67
N THR A 58 7.12 -14.36 -1.64
CA THR A 58 7.17 -12.90 -1.74
C THR A 58 5.90 -12.42 -2.45
N MET A 59 5.08 -11.66 -1.74
CA MET A 59 3.93 -10.97 -2.29
C MET A 59 4.34 -9.55 -2.72
N THR A 60 4.15 -9.21 -3.99
CA THR A 60 4.40 -7.85 -4.51
C THR A 60 3.07 -7.15 -4.75
N ILE A 61 2.96 -5.93 -4.24
CA ILE A 61 1.79 -5.08 -4.33
C ILE A 61 2.16 -3.85 -5.15
N THR A 62 1.33 -3.51 -6.15
CA THR A 62 1.47 -2.26 -6.91
C THR A 62 0.14 -1.52 -6.96
N ALA A 63 0.14 -0.25 -6.56
CA ALA A 63 -1.03 0.62 -6.61
C ALA A 63 -1.02 1.53 -7.86
N ARG A 64 -2.19 1.98 -8.30
CA ARG A 64 -2.31 2.97 -9.38
C ARG A 64 -1.98 4.39 -8.90
N PRO A 65 -1.33 5.22 -9.74
CA PRO A 65 -0.86 6.56 -9.33
C PRO A 65 -1.97 7.61 -9.12
N ASP A 66 -3.15 7.41 -9.68
CA ASP A 66 -4.30 8.32 -9.67
C ASP A 66 -5.19 8.19 -8.41
N VAL A 67 -5.01 7.11 -7.63
CA VAL A 67 -5.80 6.85 -6.42
C VAL A 67 -4.92 7.09 -5.19
N ARG A 68 -4.77 8.35 -4.78
CA ARG A 68 -3.95 8.75 -3.62
C ARG A 68 -4.53 9.95 -2.86
N PRO A 69 -4.35 10.03 -1.52
CA PRO A 69 -4.03 8.93 -0.61
C PRO A 69 -5.22 7.98 -0.46
N VAL A 70 -4.97 6.68 -0.21
CA VAL A 70 -6.03 5.69 0.01
C VAL A 70 -5.53 4.54 0.90
N ILE A 71 -6.44 3.93 1.66
CA ILE A 71 -6.18 2.70 2.42
C ILE A 71 -7.04 1.58 1.81
N GLY A 72 -6.44 0.41 1.60
CA GLY A 72 -7.11 -0.77 1.08
C GLY A 72 -6.78 -2.03 1.87
N VAL A 73 -7.62 -3.05 1.73
CA VAL A 73 -7.40 -4.37 2.32
C VAL A 73 -7.20 -5.40 1.22
N VAL A 74 -6.13 -6.19 1.34
CA VAL A 74 -5.85 -7.36 0.49
C VAL A 74 -6.24 -8.61 1.27
N HIS A 75 -7.11 -9.42 0.69
CA HIS A 75 -7.49 -10.73 1.24
C HIS A 75 -6.65 -11.81 0.58
N VAL A 76 -5.73 -12.41 1.31
CA VAL A 76 -4.83 -13.46 0.81
C VAL A 76 -5.39 -14.83 1.19
N ARG A 77 -5.38 -15.76 0.22
CA ARG A 77 -5.87 -17.13 0.39
C ARG A 77 -4.83 -18.14 -0.07
N ALA A 78 -4.64 -19.18 0.72
CA ALA A 78 -3.99 -20.41 0.31
C ALA A 78 -5.08 -21.46 0.05
N THR A 79 -5.09 -22.06 -1.14
CA THR A 79 -6.07 -23.08 -1.54
C THR A 79 -5.35 -24.37 -1.92
N GLY A 80 -5.88 -25.48 -1.43
CA GLY A 80 -5.35 -26.84 -1.62
C GLY A 80 -6.07 -27.79 -0.68
N PRO A 81 -5.52 -28.99 -0.43
CA PRO A 81 -6.08 -29.93 0.55
C PRO A 81 -6.17 -29.36 1.97
N VAL A 82 -5.33 -28.36 2.28
CA VAL A 82 -5.51 -27.47 3.44
C VAL A 82 -5.69 -26.04 2.94
N SER A 83 -6.57 -25.28 3.61
CA SER A 83 -6.85 -23.88 3.27
C SER A 83 -6.48 -22.95 4.41
N GLY A 84 -6.03 -21.75 4.06
CA GLY A 84 -5.79 -20.67 5.02
C GLY A 84 -6.14 -19.32 4.41
N ALA A 85 -6.49 -18.37 5.25
CA ALA A 85 -6.74 -16.99 4.83
C ALA A 85 -6.08 -16.03 5.82
N THR A 86 -5.67 -14.87 5.31
CA THR A 86 -5.19 -13.74 6.12
C THR A 86 -5.48 -12.45 5.35
N GLU A 87 -5.40 -11.33 6.04
CA GLU A 87 -5.64 -10.02 5.47
C GLU A 87 -4.42 -9.13 5.72
N MET A 88 -4.20 -8.19 4.82
CA MET A 88 -3.18 -7.16 4.95
C MET A 88 -3.79 -5.81 4.63
N THR A 89 -3.44 -4.79 5.41
CA THR A 89 -3.76 -3.40 5.09
C THR A 89 -2.65 -2.80 4.23
N VAL A 90 -3.02 -2.06 3.19
CA VAL A 90 -2.09 -1.31 2.34
C VAL A 90 -2.43 0.17 2.45
N GLU A 91 -1.42 1.00 2.69
CA GLU A 91 -1.56 2.44 2.82
C GLU A 91 -0.81 3.11 1.67
N VAL A 92 -1.57 3.80 0.81
CA VAL A 92 -1.03 4.54 -0.33
C VAL A 92 -0.78 5.99 0.08
N PRO A 93 0.46 6.49 -0.01
CA PRO A 93 0.78 7.83 0.45
C PRO A 93 0.22 8.89 -0.50
N PRO A 94 0.02 10.13 -0.03
CA PRO A 94 -0.26 11.26 -0.91
C PRO A 94 0.92 11.51 -1.86
N VAL A 95 0.64 12.28 -2.92
CA VAL A 95 1.69 12.75 -3.83
C VAL A 95 2.63 13.73 -3.12
N PRO A 96 3.93 13.77 -3.45
CA PRO A 96 4.85 14.73 -2.85
C PRO A 96 4.50 16.14 -3.31
N TRP A 97 4.58 17.11 -2.38
CA TRP A 97 4.47 18.52 -2.74
C TRP A 97 5.58 18.91 -3.72
N ARG A 98 5.23 19.66 -4.76
CA ARG A 98 6.16 20.16 -5.78
C ARG A 98 5.86 21.63 -6.09
N PRO A 99 6.87 22.50 -6.25
CA PRO A 99 6.68 23.87 -6.73
C PRO A 99 6.19 23.87 -8.19
N GLY A 100 5.44 24.91 -8.59
CA GLY A 100 4.87 25.03 -9.93
C GLY A 100 3.67 24.13 -10.21
N THR A 101 3.19 23.39 -9.20
CA THR A 101 2.04 22.46 -9.35
C THR A 101 0.75 23.20 -9.05
N GLY A 102 -0.27 22.99 -9.89
CA GLY A 102 -1.63 23.45 -9.62
C GLY A 102 -2.31 22.52 -8.62
N TYR A 103 -2.64 23.03 -7.44
CA TYR A 103 -3.38 22.32 -6.41
C TYR A 103 -4.81 22.85 -6.32
N LYS A 104 -5.77 21.93 -6.24
CA LYS A 104 -7.18 22.20 -5.98
C LYS A 104 -7.44 22.14 -4.48
N VAL A 105 -8.58 22.68 -4.05
CA VAL A 105 -9.04 22.48 -2.66
C VAL A 105 -9.21 20.97 -2.43
N ASP A 106 -8.84 20.53 -1.23
CA ASP A 106 -8.86 19.13 -0.78
C ASP A 106 -7.78 18.21 -1.39
N ASP A 107 -6.92 18.70 -2.28
CA ASP A 107 -5.71 17.96 -2.66
C ASP A 107 -4.85 17.69 -1.43
N VAL A 108 -4.47 16.43 -1.22
CA VAL A 108 -3.57 16.01 -0.14
C VAL A 108 -2.19 15.76 -0.70
N VAL A 109 -1.17 16.30 -0.02
CA VAL A 109 0.24 16.15 -0.38
C VAL A 109 1.06 15.76 0.84
N VAL A 110 2.21 15.12 0.59
CA VAL A 110 3.24 14.90 1.59
C VAL A 110 4.38 15.90 1.40
N HIS A 111 4.87 16.49 2.49
CA HIS A 111 6.05 17.35 2.50
C HIS A 111 6.93 17.01 3.70
N GLY A 112 8.08 16.37 3.44
CA GLY A 112 8.84 15.70 4.49
C GLY A 112 8.12 14.42 4.92
N THR A 113 7.91 14.24 6.22
CA THR A 113 7.08 13.17 6.80
C THR A 113 5.61 13.57 7.00
N GLU A 114 5.31 14.85 6.83
CA GLU A 114 4.04 15.45 7.23
C GLU A 114 3.06 15.57 6.07
N TRP A 115 1.77 15.34 6.37
CA TRP A 115 0.70 15.41 5.38
C TRP A 115 -0.04 16.74 5.48
N TYR A 116 -0.43 17.28 4.33
CA TYR A 116 -1.13 18.56 4.23
C TYR A 116 -2.26 18.48 3.22
N VAL A 117 -3.37 19.16 3.53
CA VAL A 117 -4.49 19.36 2.62
C VAL A 117 -4.54 20.81 2.14
N CYS A 118 -4.74 21.00 0.84
CA CYS A 118 -4.89 22.30 0.22
C CYS A 118 -6.23 22.94 0.64
N ARG A 119 -6.17 24.14 1.22
CA ARG A 119 -7.34 24.90 1.69
C ARG A 119 -7.92 25.81 0.62
N LYS A 120 -7.09 26.27 -0.31
CA LYS A 120 -7.44 27.25 -1.35
C LYS A 120 -6.73 26.88 -2.63
N ALA A 121 -7.47 26.73 -3.72
CA ALA A 121 -6.89 26.40 -5.02
C ALA A 121 -5.83 27.42 -5.43
N HIS A 122 -4.64 26.95 -5.82
CA HIS A 122 -3.51 27.80 -6.18
C HIS A 122 -2.45 27.02 -6.97
N THR A 123 -1.56 27.75 -7.65
CA THR A 123 -0.30 27.19 -8.16
C THR A 123 0.80 27.42 -7.13
N SER A 124 1.48 26.34 -6.70
CA SER A 124 2.55 26.42 -5.71
C SER A 124 3.76 27.20 -6.23
N ARG A 125 4.47 27.86 -5.32
CA ARG A 125 5.68 28.63 -5.64
C ARG A 125 6.86 28.15 -4.81
N PRO A 126 8.11 28.23 -5.33
CA PRO A 126 9.30 28.02 -4.52
C PRO A 126 9.28 28.87 -3.23
N GLY A 127 9.70 28.30 -2.11
CA GLY A 127 9.72 28.96 -0.80
C GLY A 127 8.37 29.08 -0.08
N ARG A 128 7.23 28.84 -0.76
CA ARG A 128 5.90 28.71 -0.16
C ARG A 128 5.51 27.24 0.01
N THR A 129 6.33 26.53 0.78
CA THR A 129 6.04 25.14 1.16
C THR A 129 4.82 25.07 2.08
N PRO A 130 4.18 23.88 2.21
CA PRO A 130 3.03 23.71 3.09
C PRO A 130 3.21 24.25 4.52
N PRO A 131 4.29 23.94 5.27
CA PRO A 131 4.48 24.48 6.62
C PRO A 131 4.68 26.01 6.66
N ARG A 132 5.17 26.61 5.57
CA ARG A 132 5.40 28.07 5.48
C ARG A 132 4.17 28.84 4.99
N SER A 133 3.10 28.14 4.61
CA SER A 133 1.93 28.74 3.97
C SER A 133 0.60 28.26 4.57
N PRO A 134 0.34 28.47 5.89
CA PRO A 134 -0.85 27.96 6.58
C PRO A 134 -2.19 28.54 6.07
N ALA A 135 -2.15 29.66 5.34
CA ALA A 135 -3.31 30.20 4.65
C ALA A 135 -3.75 29.37 3.42
N LEU A 136 -2.82 28.61 2.83
CA LEU A 136 -3.03 27.76 1.66
C LEU A 136 -3.10 26.27 2.01
N TRP A 137 -2.43 25.85 3.09
CA TRP A 137 -2.31 24.46 3.51
C TRP A 137 -2.77 24.26 4.95
N ARG A 138 -3.41 23.14 5.23
CA ARG A 138 -3.74 22.66 6.58
C ARG A 138 -2.97 21.37 6.82
N HIS A 139 -2.23 21.28 7.92
CA HIS A 139 -1.57 20.05 8.37
C HIS A 139 -2.61 19.01 8.81
N LEU A 140 -2.38 17.73 8.52
CA LEU A 140 -3.34 16.64 8.76
C LEU A 140 -2.99 15.73 9.96
N GLY A 141 -1.82 15.92 10.58
CA GLY A 141 -1.35 15.06 11.67
C GLY A 141 -0.46 13.91 11.19
#